data_AF-A0A7U9T4U2-F1
#
_entry.id   AF-A0A7U9T4U2-F1
#
_cell.length_a   1.000
_cell.length_b   1.000
_cell.length_c   1.000
_cell.angle_alpha   90.00
_cell.angle_beta   90.00
_cell.angle_gamma   90.00
#
_symmetry.space_group_name_H-M   'P 1'
#
loop_
_entity.id
_entity.type
_entity.pdbx_description
1 polymer ?
#
loop_
_entity_poly.entity_id
_entity_poly.type
_entity_poly.pdbx_seq_one_letter_code
_entity_poly.pdbx_strand_id
1 'polypeptide(L)'
;MLMIAKIRKENGITQKQLAEASGLNVRWIQKLESGQINMENVTLLNIVRLLKGLNLLCTSTDVEEDYQSLRSAYVVVRELLK
;
A
#
# COMPACT_ATOMS: atom_id res chain seq x y z
N MET A 1 4.92 5.97 11.92
CA MET A 1 3.71 5.57 11.17
C MET A 1 4.14 5.34 9.74
N LEU A 2 3.89 4.17 9.14
CA LEU A 2 4.35 3.91 7.77
C LEU A 2 3.60 4.73 6.71
N MET A 3 4.24 4.97 5.58
CA MET A 3 3.68 5.74 4.45
C MET A 3 2.38 5.12 3.91
N ILE A 4 2.23 3.79 3.93
CA ILE A 4 0.97 3.09 3.61
C ILE A 4 -0.21 3.65 4.42
N ALA A 5 -0.03 3.74 5.74
CA ALA A 5 -1.07 4.23 6.64
C ALA A 5 -1.37 5.72 6.44
N LYS A 6 -0.45 6.48 5.84
CA LYS A 6 -0.64 7.88 5.47
C LYS A 6 -1.46 7.97 4.17
N ILE A 7 -0.95 7.42 3.07
CA ILE A 7 -1.63 7.39 1.74
C ILE A 7 -3.07 6.89 1.88
N ARG A 8 -3.26 5.78 2.60
CA ARG A 8 -4.58 5.17 2.82
C ARG A 8 -5.55 6.12 3.53
N LYS A 9 -5.09 6.86 4.55
CA LYS A 9 -5.93 7.82 5.29
C LYS A 9 -6.22 9.08 4.47
N GLU A 10 -5.25 9.58 3.72
CA GLU A 10 -5.41 10.75 2.84
C GLU A 10 -6.43 10.50 1.73
N ASN A 11 -6.56 9.26 1.27
CA ASN A 11 -7.59 8.82 0.31
C ASN A 11 -8.90 8.32 0.99
N GLY A 12 -9.06 8.47 2.31
CA GLY A 12 -10.26 8.03 3.06
C GLY A 12 -10.48 6.51 3.15
N ILE A 13 -9.55 5.70 2.66
CA ILE A 13 -9.65 4.23 2.57
C ILE A 13 -9.53 3.60 3.96
N THR A 14 -10.31 2.55 4.26
CA THR A 14 -10.14 1.74 5.49
C THR A 14 -9.14 0.59 5.33
N GLN A 15 -8.54 0.09 6.42
CA GLN A 15 -7.67 -1.08 6.39
C GLN A 15 -8.35 -2.32 5.80
N LYS A 16 -9.68 -2.44 5.98
CA LYS A 16 -10.50 -3.52 5.42
C LYS A 16 -10.59 -3.41 3.88
N GLN A 17 -10.97 -2.24 3.36
CA GLN A 17 -11.04 -2.02 1.91
C GLN A 17 -9.69 -2.27 1.22
N LEU A 18 -8.58 -1.82 1.82
CA LEU A 18 -7.24 -2.10 1.27
C LEU A 18 -6.92 -3.60 1.29
N ALA A 19 -7.24 -4.31 2.38
CA ALA A 19 -7.07 -5.76 2.46
C ALA A 19 -7.87 -6.49 1.37
N GLU A 20 -9.12 -6.08 1.14
CA GLU A 20 -10.01 -6.64 0.12
C GLU A 20 -9.50 -6.37 -1.30
N ALA A 21 -9.16 -5.11 -1.64
CA ALA A 21 -8.65 -4.73 -2.96
C ALA A 21 -7.27 -5.34 -3.28
N SER A 22 -6.44 -5.60 -2.27
CA SER A 22 -5.16 -6.29 -2.43
C SER A 22 -5.26 -7.83 -2.45
N GLY A 23 -6.38 -8.41 -2.00
CA GLY A 23 -6.45 -9.86 -1.73
C GLY A 23 -5.49 -10.29 -0.62
N LEU A 24 -5.36 -9.47 0.43
CA LEU A 24 -4.48 -9.69 1.59
C LEU A 24 -5.30 -9.80 2.89
N ASN A 25 -4.71 -10.35 3.94
CA ASN A 25 -5.38 -10.45 5.24
C ASN A 25 -5.38 -9.08 5.95
N VAL A 26 -6.53 -8.63 6.49
CA VAL A 26 -6.62 -7.35 7.21
C VAL A 26 -5.69 -7.26 8.44
N ARG A 27 -5.42 -8.38 9.12
CA ARG A 27 -4.42 -8.44 10.20
C ARG A 27 -2.99 -8.28 9.68
N TRP A 28 -2.71 -8.65 8.42
CA TRP A 28 -1.42 -8.38 7.77
C TRP A 28 -1.27 -6.88 7.49
N ILE A 29 -2.31 -6.22 6.96
CA ILE A 29 -2.33 -4.75 6.78
C ILE A 29 -2.14 -4.02 8.13
N GLN A 30 -2.81 -4.48 9.19
CA GLN A 30 -2.65 -3.92 10.54
C GLN A 30 -1.23 -4.07 11.08
N LYS A 31 -0.63 -5.27 10.97
CA LYS A 31 0.76 -5.49 11.38
C LYS A 31 1.74 -4.67 10.55
N LEU A 32 1.50 -4.52 9.25
CA LEU A 32 2.30 -3.66 8.38
C LEU A 32 2.29 -2.21 8.86
N GLU A 33 1.10 -1.60 8.96
CA GLU A 33 0.96 -0.18 9.31
C GLU A 33 1.49 0.18 10.72
N SER A 34 1.53 -0.81 11.62
CA SER A 34 2.07 -0.69 12.99
C SER A 34 3.56 -1.04 13.11
N GLY A 35 4.24 -1.48 12.05
CA GLY A 35 5.65 -1.87 12.09
C GLY A 35 5.92 -3.23 12.74
N GLN A 36 4.90 -4.09 12.87
CA GLN A 36 5.01 -5.45 13.43
C GLN A 36 5.36 -6.53 12.39
N ILE A 37 5.87 -6.12 11.22
CA ILE A 37 6.37 -7.00 10.17
C ILE A 37 7.82 -6.61 9.92
N ASN A 38 8.76 -7.54 10.09
CA ASN A 38 10.09 -7.38 9.48
C ASN A 38 9.91 -7.56 7.97
N MET A 39 10.24 -6.51 7.22
CA MET A 39 10.01 -6.45 5.79
C MET A 39 10.93 -7.33 4.95
N GLU A 40 12.10 -7.70 5.47
CA GLU A 40 12.99 -8.70 4.85
C GLU A 40 12.28 -10.04 4.62
N ASN A 41 11.24 -10.33 5.42
CA ASN A 41 10.45 -11.55 5.38
C ASN A 41 9.14 -11.40 4.56
N VAL A 42 8.94 -10.28 3.86
CA VAL A 42 7.76 -10.06 3.02
C VAL A 42 8.03 -10.46 1.58
N THR A 43 7.18 -11.35 1.05
CA THR A 43 7.27 -11.74 -0.36
C THR A 43 6.94 -10.58 -1.29
N LEU A 44 7.69 -10.45 -2.39
CA LEU A 44 7.43 -9.46 -3.44
C LEU A 44 5.99 -9.52 -3.96
N LEU A 45 5.39 -10.72 -4.01
CA LEU A 45 3.99 -10.92 -4.37
C LEU A 45 3.02 -10.17 -3.43
N ASN A 46 3.28 -10.15 -2.12
CA ASN A 46 2.45 -9.41 -1.16
C ASN A 46 2.64 -7.88 -1.32
N ILE A 47 3.84 -7.43 -1.70
CA ILE A 47 4.09 -6.02 -2.03
C ILE A 47 3.32 -5.64 -3.30
N VAL A 48 3.42 -6.41 -4.38
CA VAL A 48 2.68 -6.16 -5.64
C VAL A 48 1.16 -6.18 -5.42
N ARG A 49 0.65 -7.08 -4.56
CA ARG A 49 -0.76 -7.10 -4.13
C ARG A 49 -1.16 -5.85 -3.35
N LEU A 50 -0.32 -5.40 -2.41
CA LEU A 50 -0.54 -4.16 -1.67
C LEU A 50 -0.62 -2.95 -2.59
N LEU A 51 0.32 -2.84 -3.53
CA LEU A 51 0.36 -1.79 -4.54
C LEU A 51 -0.88 -1.78 -5.44
N LYS A 52 -1.27 -2.96 -5.96
CA LYS A 52 -2.48 -3.09 -6.79
C LYS A 52 -3.73 -2.65 -6.04
N GLY A 53 -3.87 -3.04 -4.76
CA GLY A 53 -5.01 -2.63 -3.94
C GLY A 53 -5.06 -1.13 -3.65
N LEU A 54 -3.90 -0.48 -3.48
CA LEU A 54 -3.84 0.99 -3.41
C LEU A 54 -4.24 1.63 -4.74
N ASN A 55 -3.66 1.20 -5.87
CA ASN A 55 -3.94 1.75 -7.20
C ASN A 55 -5.42 1.56 -7.64
N LEU A 56 -6.12 0.55 -7.12
CA LEU A 56 -7.55 0.33 -7.37
C LEU A 56 -8.48 1.19 -6.51
N LEU A 57 -7.96 1.86 -5.48
CA LEU A 57 -8.73 2.63 -4.50
C LEU A 57 -8.38 4.12 -4.45
N CYS A 58 -7.15 4.49 -4.82
CA CYS A 58 -6.76 5.88 -5.05
C CYS A 58 -7.31 6.33 -6.41
N THR A 59 -8.43 7.06 -6.40
CA THR A 59 -9.03 7.63 -7.61
C THR A 59 -8.55 9.06 -7.83
N SER A 60 -7.66 9.24 -8.79
CA SER A 60 -7.45 10.52 -9.50
C SER A 60 -7.63 10.27 -11.01
N THR A 61 -7.76 11.34 -11.80
CA THR A 61 -8.34 11.28 -13.15
C THR A 61 -7.64 12.20 -14.16
N ASP A 62 -6.33 12.35 -14.05
CA ASP A 62 -5.53 13.26 -14.88
C ASP A 62 -4.23 12.57 -15.35
N VAL A 63 -3.67 12.97 -16.50
CA VAL A 63 -2.60 12.19 -17.16
C VAL A 63 -1.25 12.21 -16.40
N GLU A 64 -1.10 13.05 -15.37
CA GLU A 64 -0.05 12.95 -14.35
C GLU A 64 -0.09 11.62 -13.53
N GLU A 65 -1.24 10.93 -13.50
CA GLU A 65 -1.55 9.73 -12.71
C GLU A 65 -0.53 8.58 -12.84
N ASP A 66 -0.03 8.30 -14.04
CA ASP A 66 0.93 7.20 -14.25
C ASP A 66 2.25 7.45 -13.50
N TYR A 67 2.74 8.70 -13.52
CA TYR A 67 3.92 9.09 -12.76
C TYR A 67 3.67 9.07 -11.26
N GLN A 68 2.49 9.46 -10.79
CA GLN A 68 2.17 9.42 -9.36
C GLN A 68 1.91 8.00 -8.85
N SER A 69 1.39 7.11 -9.70
CA SER A 69 1.22 5.67 -9.42
C SER A 69 2.58 4.98 -9.34
N LEU A 70 3.47 5.22 -10.31
CA LEU A 70 4.86 4.74 -10.27
C LEU A 70 5.64 5.30 -9.07
N ARG A 71 5.47 6.60 -8.76
CA ARG A 71 6.13 7.25 -7.62
C ARG A 71 5.58 6.75 -6.28
N SER A 72 4.27 6.52 -6.18
CA SER A 72 3.66 5.88 -5.00
C SER A 72 4.15 4.44 -4.84
N ALA A 73 4.23 3.67 -5.93
CA ALA A 73 4.77 2.32 -5.93
C ALA A 73 6.23 2.28 -5.50
N TYR A 74 7.08 3.16 -6.04
CA TYR A 74 8.48 3.30 -5.64
C TYR A 74 8.62 3.73 -4.18
N VAL A 75 7.86 4.74 -3.72
CA VAL A 75 7.89 5.19 -2.32
C VAL A 75 7.45 4.07 -1.38
N VAL A 76 6.40 3.31 -1.72
CA VAL A 76 6.01 2.13 -0.96
C VAL A 76 7.14 1.12 -0.93
N VAL A 77 7.62 0.62 -2.08
CA VAL A 77 8.70 -0.39 -2.14
C VAL A 77 9.95 0.08 -1.39
N ARG A 78 10.32 1.36 -1.49
CA ARG A 78 11.47 1.96 -0.80
C ARG A 78 11.30 2.04 0.71
N GLU A 79 10.15 2.49 1.21
CA GLU A 79 9.88 2.54 2.65
C GLU A 79 9.54 1.15 3.23
N LEU A 80 9.33 0.15 2.37
CA LEU A 80 9.22 -1.26 2.71
C LEU A 80 10.57 -2.01 2.62
N LEU A 81 11.60 -1.50 1.95
CA LEU A 81 12.92 -2.14 1.85
C LEU A 81 13.99 -1.37 2.66
N LYS A 82 13.64 -1.03 3.91
CA LYS A 82 14.48 -0.41 4.94
C LYS A 82 14.29 -1.13 6.28
#